data_AF-A0A9X8YRQ3-F1
#
_entry.id   AF-A0A9X8YRQ3-F1
#
_cell.length_a   1.000
_cell.length_b   1.000
_cell.length_c   1.000
_cell.angle_alpha   90.00
_cell.angle_beta   90.00
_cell.angle_gamma   90.00
#
_symmetry.space_group_name_H-M   'P 1'
#
loop_
_entity.id
_entity.type
_entity.pdbx_description
1 polymer ?
#
loop_
_entity_poly.entity_id
_entity_poly.type
_entity_poly.pdbx_seq_one_letter_code
_entity_poly.pdbx_strand_id
1 'polypeptide(L)'
;THNLGSVPEFCDRVILINRTVLAAGPTETTFTQSNLELAFGGVLRHINLSGPDLHDDNDPRTVTVLTDDERPAVFYGHTKSDPPANSQAREKQS
;
A
#
# COMPACT_ATOMS: atom_id res chain seq x y z
N THR A 1 -14.72 6.57 -4.21
CA THR A 1 -14.52 6.30 -2.79
C THR A 1 -13.12 6.81 -2.46
N HIS A 2 -12.96 7.70 -1.48
CA HIS A 2 -11.70 8.43 -1.24
C HIS A 2 -10.88 7.82 -0.11
N ASN A 3 -10.75 6.48 -0.09
CA ASN A 3 -10.17 5.81 1.06
C ASN A 3 -9.28 4.64 0.65
N LEU A 4 -8.09 4.96 0.15
CA LEU A 4 -7.09 3.98 -0.24
C LEU A 4 -6.76 2.97 0.87
N GLY A 5 -6.64 3.45 2.11
CA GLY A 5 -6.27 2.61 3.25
C GLY A 5 -7.29 1.55 3.64
N SER A 6 -8.58 1.74 3.32
CA SER A 6 -9.66 0.81 3.68
C SER A 6 -9.87 -0.33 2.67
N VAL A 7 -9.40 -0.19 1.44
CA VAL A 7 -9.65 -1.17 0.36
C VAL A 7 -9.20 -2.60 0.73
N PRO A 8 -8.01 -2.81 1.32
CA PRO A 8 -7.57 -4.15 1.76
C PRO A 8 -8.45 -4.79 2.82
N GLU A 9 -9.19 -4.00 3.60
CA GLU A 9 -10.04 -4.47 4.69
C GLU A 9 -11.43 -4.90 4.21
N PHE A 10 -11.97 -4.23 3.18
CA PHE A 10 -13.38 -4.40 2.77
C PHE A 10 -13.57 -5.05 1.40
N CYS A 11 -12.50 -5.20 0.61
CA CYS A 11 -12.61 -5.71 -0.75
C CYS A 11 -11.76 -6.97 -0.93
N ASP A 12 -12.38 -8.06 -1.41
CA ASP A 12 -11.66 -9.28 -1.80
C ASP A 12 -10.98 -9.15 -3.18
N ARG A 13 -11.50 -8.25 -4.02
CA ARG A 13 -11.04 -8.03 -5.40
C ARG A 13 -11.01 -6.55 -5.74
N VAL A 14 -10.05 -6.17 -6.58
CA VAL A 14 -9.90 -4.80 -7.07
C VAL A 14 -9.67 -4.77 -8.57
N ILE A 15 -10.08 -3.67 -9.19
CA ILE A 15 -9.72 -3.31 -10.56
C ILE A 15 -9.10 -1.91 -10.51
N LEU A 16 -7.87 -1.79 -10.98
CA LEU A 16 -7.13 -0.53 -11.04
C LEU A 16 -7.20 0.03 -12.46
N ILE A 17 -7.60 1.29 -12.58
CA ILE A 17 -7.93 1.93 -13.87
C ILE A 17 -7.27 3.31 -13.95
N ASN A 18 -6.59 3.59 -15.06
CA ASN A 18 -6.17 4.93 -15.46
C ASN A 18 -6.39 5.09 -16.96
N ARG A 19 -7.57 5.57 -17.35
CA ARG A 19 -8.10 5.58 -18.74
C ARG A 19 -8.27 4.19 -19.38
N THR A 20 -7.46 3.22 -18.98
CA THR A 20 -7.51 1.80 -19.32
C THR A 20 -7.45 0.95 -18.05
N VAL A 21 -7.82 -0.33 -18.14
CA VAL A 21 -7.59 -1.29 -17.06
C VAL A 21 -6.10 -1.57 -16.97
N LEU A 22 -5.52 -1.35 -15.79
CA LEU A 22 -4.11 -1.59 -15.50
C LEU A 22 -3.90 -2.97 -14.89
N ALA A 23 -4.74 -3.33 -13.91
CA ALA A 23 -4.67 -4.61 -13.22
C ALA A 23 -6.06 -4.98 -12.66
N ALA A 24 -6.36 -6.28 -12.60
CA ALA A 24 -7.61 -6.79 -12.07
C ALA A 24 -7.39 -8.16 -11.43
N GLY A 25 -7.85 -8.35 -10.20
CA GLY A 25 -7.61 -9.60 -9.48
C GLY A 25 -7.92 -9.52 -7.99
N PRO A 26 -7.46 -10.52 -7.22
CA PRO A 26 -7.51 -10.50 -5.77
C PRO A 26 -6.78 -9.28 -5.19
N THR A 27 -7.31 -8.71 -4.12
CA THR A 27 -6.73 -7.52 -3.48
C THR A 27 -5.28 -7.76 -3.03
N GLU A 28 -4.99 -8.94 -2.49
CA GLU A 28 -3.67 -9.33 -1.99
C GLU A 28 -2.55 -9.28 -3.05
N THR A 29 -2.88 -9.53 -4.32
CA THR A 29 -1.89 -9.59 -5.41
C THR A 29 -2.01 -8.44 -6.39
N THR A 30 -3.10 -7.68 -6.33
CA THR A 30 -3.40 -6.61 -7.29
C THR A 30 -3.27 -5.22 -6.67
N PHE A 31 -3.58 -5.06 -5.37
CA PHE A 31 -3.51 -3.79 -4.65
C PHE A 31 -2.09 -3.56 -4.08
N THR A 32 -1.12 -3.42 -4.98
CA THR A 32 0.30 -3.27 -4.65
C THR A 32 0.75 -1.83 -4.85
N GLN A 33 1.86 -1.45 -4.18
CA GLN A 33 2.46 -0.13 -4.37
C GLN A 33 2.70 0.18 -5.86
N SER A 34 3.30 -0.77 -6.59
CA SER A 34 3.59 -0.58 -8.02
C SER A 34 2.34 -0.26 -8.85
N ASN A 35 1.25 -0.99 -8.61
CA ASN A 35 0.02 -0.78 -9.39
C ASN A 35 -0.69 0.51 -8.98
N LEU A 36 -0.62 0.91 -7.71
CA LEU A 36 -1.16 2.19 -7.24
C LEU A 36 -0.38 3.37 -7.82
N GLU A 37 0.95 3.32 -7.86
CA GLU A 37 1.76 4.36 -8.51
C GLU A 37 1.34 4.59 -9.98
N LEU A 38 1.06 3.50 -10.72
CA LEU A 38 0.56 3.56 -12.10
C LEU A 38 -0.88 4.11 -12.21
N ALA A 39 -1.77 3.68 -11.31
CA ALA A 39 -3.17 4.10 -11.31
C ALA A 39 -3.33 5.59 -11.00
N PHE A 40 -2.52 6.12 -10.09
CA PHE A 40 -2.59 7.51 -9.65
C PHE A 40 -1.59 8.43 -10.35
N GLY A 41 -0.77 7.92 -11.28
CA GLY A 41 0.14 8.73 -12.09
C GLY A 41 1.14 9.57 -11.27
N GLY A 42 1.51 9.09 -10.08
CA GLY A 42 2.44 9.79 -9.17
C GLY A 42 1.86 10.95 -8.37
N VAL A 43 0.53 11.13 -8.33
CA VAL A 43 -0.13 12.25 -7.59
C VAL A 43 -0.31 11.95 -6.09
N LEU A 44 0.10 10.77 -5.61
CA LEU A 44 0.01 10.41 -4.20
C LEU A 44 1.12 11.08 -3.38
N ARG A 45 0.79 11.50 -2.16
CA ARG A 45 1.80 11.96 -1.20
C ARG A 45 2.59 10.75 -0.68
N HIS A 46 3.90 10.73 -0.93
CA HIS A 46 4.79 9.64 -0.53
C HIS A 46 5.67 10.05 0.65
N ILE A 47 5.70 9.22 1.68
CA ILE A 47 6.75 9.24 2.72
C ILE A 47 7.47 7.89 2.61
N ASN A 48 8.77 7.92 2.31
CA ASN A 48 9.62 6.74 2.29
C ASN A 48 10.63 6.86 3.44
N LEU A 49 10.56 5.93 4.38
CA LEU A 49 11.53 5.79 5.45
C LEU A 49 12.34 4.53 5.15
N SER A 50 13.66 4.70 5.02
CA SER A 50 14.60 3.64 4.65
C SER A 50 15.35 3.12 5.87
N GLY A 51 15.89 1.89 5.77
CA GLY A 51 16.51 1.13 6.87
C GLY A 51 17.21 1.95 7.96
N PRO A 52 18.24 2.76 7.67
CA PRO A 52 18.99 3.49 8.72
C PRO A 52 18.17 4.54 9.47
N ASP A 53 17.09 5.06 8.86
CA ASP A 53 16.18 6.01 9.48
C ASP A 53 15.02 5.31 10.22
N LEU A 54 14.90 3.99 10.07
CA LEU A 54 13.77 3.18 10.55
C LEU A 54 14.19 2.09 11.55
N HIS A 55 15.42 1.60 11.44
CA HIS A 55 15.97 0.44 12.13
C HIS A 55 17.41 0.72 12.57
N ASP A 56 17.75 0.31 13.80
CA ASP A 56 19.12 0.37 14.33
C ASP A 56 19.95 -0.89 13.97
N ASP A 57 19.35 -1.83 13.23
CA ASP A 57 19.98 -3.04 12.72
C ASP A 57 20.16 -2.99 11.20
N ASN A 58 20.75 -4.03 10.61
CA ASN A 58 21.02 -4.09 9.17
C ASN A 58 19.77 -4.54 8.36
N ASP A 59 18.58 -4.19 8.81
CA ASP A 59 17.33 -4.52 8.13
C ASP A 59 17.06 -3.54 6.96
N PRO A 60 17.03 -4.03 5.70
CA PRO A 60 16.87 -3.17 4.54
C PRO A 60 15.39 -2.90 4.20
N ARG A 61 14.42 -3.30 5.03
CA ARG A 61 12.99 -3.01 4.80
C ARG A 61 12.72 -1.51 4.80
N THR A 62 11.71 -1.12 4.04
CA THR A 62 11.27 0.27 3.92
C THR A 62 9.82 0.39 4.30
N VAL A 63 9.43 1.54 4.86
CA VAL A 63 8.03 1.93 5.03
C VAL A 63 7.67 2.92 3.92
N THR A 64 6.63 2.60 3.16
CA THR A 64 6.02 3.53 2.20
C THR A 64 4.60 3.85 2.61
N VAL A 65 4.29 5.13 2.73
CA VAL A 65 2.93 5.61 3.00
C VAL A 65 2.36 6.25 1.74
N LEU A 66 1.21 5.76 1.27
CA LEU A 66 0.44 6.31 0.15
C LEU A 66 -0.91 6.84 0.68
N THR A 67 -1.27 8.09 0.36
CA THR A 67 -2.52 8.69 0.86
C THR A 67 -3.18 9.65 -0.14
N ASP A 68 -4.51 9.71 -0.10
CA ASP A 68 -5.41 10.54 -0.91
C ASP A 68 -6.23 11.56 -0.09
N ASP A 69 -5.77 11.92 1.12
CA ASP A 69 -6.36 12.84 2.12
C ASP A 69 -7.34 12.22 3.16
N GLU A 70 -7.62 10.91 3.10
CA GLU A 70 -8.31 10.18 4.18
C GLU A 70 -7.37 9.24 4.96
N ARG A 71 -7.52 7.91 4.80
CA ARG A 71 -6.67 6.91 5.46
C ARG A 71 -5.52 6.48 4.55
N PRO A 72 -4.28 6.50 5.04
CA PRO A 72 -3.14 6.05 4.24
C PRO A 72 -3.16 4.53 4.06
N ALA A 73 -2.73 4.07 2.89
CA ALA A 73 -2.22 2.72 2.70
C ALA A 73 -0.73 2.68 3.10
N VAL A 74 -0.37 1.83 4.06
CA VAL A 74 1.00 1.70 4.57
C VAL A 74 1.58 0.39 4.07
N PHE A 75 2.74 0.45 3.44
CA PHE A 75 3.48 -0.69 2.93
C PHE A 75 4.76 -0.85 3.73
N TYR A 76 5.07 -2.08 4.13
CA TYR A 76 6.32 -2.39 4.83
C TYR A 76 6.92 -3.67 4.26
N GLY A 77 8.10 -3.57 3.68
CA GLY A 77 8.73 -4.70 3.00
C GLY A 77 9.97 -4.32 2.21
N HIS A 78 10.44 -5.28 1.42
CA HIS A 78 11.61 -5.13 0.54
C HIS A 78 11.20 -4.76 -0.90
N THR A 79 9.95 -5.00 -1.29
CA THR A 79 9.50 -4.84 -2.67
C THR A 79 8.26 -3.96 -2.77
N LYS A 80 8.00 -3.44 -3.97
CA LYS A 80 6.78 -2.70 -4.29
C LYS A 80 5.61 -3.60 -4.71
N SER A 81 5.76 -4.92 -4.56
CA SER A 81 4.74 -5.92 -4.90
C SER A 81 4.02 -6.43 -3.66
N ASP A 82 4.53 -6.12 -2.47
CA ASP A 82 3.94 -6.53 -1.21
C ASP A 82 2.60 -5.79 -0.99
N PRO A 83 1.58 -6.47 -0.43
CA PRO A 83 0.33 -5.83 -0.06
C PRO A 83 0.55 -4.86 1.12
N PRO A 84 -0.36 -3.89 1.33
CA PRO A 84 -0.26 -2.99 2.47
C PRO A 84 -0.40 -3.74 3.80
N ALA A 85 0.27 -3.24 4.83
CA ALA A 85 0.17 -3.74 6.19
C ALA A 85 -1.27 -3.55 6.71
N ASN A 86 -1.88 -4.65 7.17
CA ASN A 86 -3.25 -4.62 7.67
C ASN A 86 -3.28 -4.10 9.12
N SER A 87 -4.00 -2.99 9.35
CA SER A 87 -4.01 -2.28 10.64
C SER A 87 -4.75 -3.07 11.74
N GLN A 88 -5.79 -3.83 11.40
CA GLN A 88 -6.64 -4.53 12.37
C GLN A 88 -6.19 -5.96 12.72
N ALA A 89 -5.28 -6.56 11.95
CA ALA A 89 -4.76 -7.89 12.29
C ALA A 89 -3.99 -7.90 13.63
N ARG A 90 -3.47 -6.74 14.06
CA ARG A 90 -2.77 -6.57 15.35
C ARG A 90 -3.70 -6.32 16.54
N GLU A 91 -4.90 -5.77 16.35
CA GLU A 91 -5.82 -5.47 17.46
C GLU A 91 -6.53 -6.73 18.02
N LYS A 92 -6.58 -7.82 17.27
CA LYS A 92 -7.19 -9.09 17.75
C LYS A 92 -6.21 -10.00 18.52
N GLN A 93 -5.02 -9.51 18.85
CA GLN A 93 -3.94 -10.27 19.50
C GLN A 93 -3.44 -9.64 20.82
N SER A 94 -4.15 -8.66 21.39
CA SER A 94 -3.89 -8.12 22.74
C SER A 94 -5.01 -8.44 23.71
#